data_AF-A0A090YA34-F1
#
_entry.id   AF-A0A090YA34-F1
#
_cell.length_a   1.000
_cell.length_b   1.000
_cell.length_c   1.000
_cell.angle_alpha   90.00
_cell.angle_beta   90.00
_cell.angle_gamma   90.00
#
_symmetry.space_group_name_H-M   'P 1'
#
loop_
_entity.id
_entity.type
_entity.pdbx_description
1 polymer ?
#
loop_
_entity_poly.entity_id
_entity_poly.type
_entity_poly.pdbx_seq_one_letter_code
_entity_poly.pdbx_strand_id
1 'polypeptide(L)' 'MAGPLIENTEKKIQAPEKKKFKNQQGSIKISSQSKEELEALMKLTNTKYAHEIIDLLINCYVENELTVEQKIKFKLLTEI' A
#
# COMPACT_ATOMS: atom_id res chain seq x y z
N MET A 1 -25.16 52.64 -15.19
CA MET A 1 -24.84 51.62 -16.20
C MET A 1 -23.74 50.74 -15.62
N ALA A 2 -24.11 49.57 -15.07
CA ALA A 2 -23.15 48.62 -14.50
C ALA A 2 -22.59 47.75 -15.63
N GLY A 3 -21.28 47.78 -15.85
CA GLY A 3 -20.57 46.85 -16.74
C GLY A 3 -20.35 45.50 -16.05
N PRO A 4 -20.26 44.39 -16.80
CA PRO A 4 -20.28 43.06 -16.21
C PRO A 4 -18.93 42.66 -15.60
N LEU A 5 -19.01 41.96 -14.46
CA LEU A 5 -17.89 41.31 -13.79
C LEU A 5 -17.41 40.12 -14.62
N ILE A 6 -16.10 40.06 -14.87
CA ILE A 6 -15.43 38.93 -15.51
C ILE A 6 -15.30 37.83 -14.45
N GLU A 7 -16.15 36.81 -14.53
CA GLU A 7 -16.04 35.61 -13.71
C GLU A 7 -14.90 34.73 -14.26
N ASN A 8 -13.79 34.70 -13.53
CA ASN A 8 -12.71 33.76 -13.76
C ASN A 8 -13.22 32.34 -13.44
N THR A 9 -13.59 31.59 -14.47
CA THR A 9 -13.80 30.13 -14.39
C THR A 9 -12.48 29.44 -14.06
N GLU A 10 -12.17 29.35 -12.76
CA GLU A 10 -11.22 28.39 -12.22
C GLU A 10 -11.80 26.99 -12.41
N LYS A 11 -11.45 26.34 -13.52
CA LYS A 11 -11.65 24.90 -13.72
C LYS A 11 -10.82 24.15 -12.67
N LYS A 12 -11.40 23.97 -11.48
CA LYS A 12 -10.94 23.00 -10.50
C LYS A 12 -11.17 21.62 -11.10
N ILE A 13 -10.17 21.10 -11.80
CA ILE A 13 -10.10 19.70 -12.24
C ILE A 13 -10.09 18.88 -10.96
N GLN A 14 -11.28 18.48 -10.51
CA GLN A 14 -11.44 17.57 -9.39
C GLN A 14 -10.94 16.21 -9.86
N ALA A 15 -9.77 15.79 -9.37
CA ALA A 15 -9.30 14.43 -9.53
C ALA A 15 -10.38 13.49 -8.95
N PRO A 16 -10.75 12.40 -9.66
CA PRO A 16 -11.80 11.51 -9.22
C PRO A 16 -11.46 10.94 -7.84
N GLU A 17 -12.41 11.02 -6.91
CA GLU A 17 -12.29 10.44 -5.58
C GLU A 17 -11.91 8.96 -5.71
N LYS A 18 -10.71 8.60 -5.23
CA LYS A 18 -10.19 7.24 -5.31
C LYS A 18 -11.12 6.31 -4.52
N LYS A 19 -11.84 5.44 -5.23
CA LYS A 19 -12.64 4.35 -4.64
C LYS A 19 -11.82 3.65 -3.57
N LYS A 20 -12.25 3.75 -2.32
CA LYS A 20 -11.65 3.01 -1.20
C LYS A 20 -12.15 1.57 -1.29
N PHE A 21 -11.29 0.69 -1.77
CA PHE A 21 -11.56 -0.75 -1.70
C PHE A 21 -11.29 -1.22 -0.28
N LYS A 22 -12.21 -2.00 0.31
CA LYS A 22 -12.11 -2.49 1.71
C LYS A 22 -10.81 -3.26 2.00
N ASN A 23 -10.22 -3.85 0.96
CA ASN A 23 -8.99 -4.64 0.99
C ASN A 23 -7.73 -3.83 0.62
N GLN A 24 -7.83 -2.50 0.48
CA GLN A 24 -6.70 -1.60 0.21
C GLN A 24 -6.76 -0.42 1.19
N GLN A 25 -6.20 -0.59 2.38
CA GLN A 25 -6.09 0.51 3.36
C GLN A 25 -4.87 1.40 3.11
N GLY A 26 -3.90 0.96 2.30
CA GLY A 26 -2.74 1.77 1.92
C GLY A 26 -2.11 1.27 0.61
N SER A 27 -1.59 2.19 -0.19
CA SER A 27 -0.74 1.87 -1.35
C SER A 27 0.71 1.98 -0.93
N ILE A 28 1.46 0.90 -1.01
CA ILE A 28 2.91 0.90 -0.80
C ILE A 28 3.58 1.04 -2.17
N LYS A 29 4.41 2.06 -2.34
CA LYS A 29 5.27 2.18 -3.52
C LYS A 29 6.50 1.31 -3.30
N ILE A 30 6.82 0.47 -4.28
CA ILE A 30 7.99 -0.41 -4.29
C ILE A 30 8.80 -0.17 -5.57
N SER A 31 10.06 -0.62 -5.58
CA SER A 31 10.89 -0.58 -6.78
C SER A 31 10.31 -1.48 -7.89
N SER A 32 10.70 -1.24 -9.15
CA SER A 32 10.30 -2.09 -10.27
C SER A 32 10.79 -3.53 -10.09
N GLN A 33 12.03 -3.70 -9.62
CA GLN A 33 12.60 -5.03 -9.34
C GLN A 33 11.77 -5.77 -8.28
N SER A 34 11.46 -5.13 -7.16
CA SER A 34 10.67 -5.75 -6.10
C SER A 34 9.26 -6.13 -6.57
N LYS A 35 8.69 -5.38 -7.53
CA LYS A 35 7.39 -5.70 -8.14
C LYS A 35 7.48 -6.97 -8.99
N GLU A 36 8.53 -7.13 -9.79
CA GLU A 36 8.74 -8.31 -10.62
C GLU A 36 8.93 -9.57 -9.78
N GLU A 37 9.76 -9.49 -8.73
CA GLU A 37 9.96 -10.60 -7.79
C GLU A 37 8.66 -10.97 -7.06
N LEU A 38 7.88 -9.97 -6.61
CA LEU A 38 6.59 -10.18 -5.97
C LEU A 38 5.58 -10.86 -6.92
N GLU A 39 5.51 -10.44 -8.18
CA GLU A 39 4.64 -11.06 -9.19
C GLU A 39 5.08 -12.51 -9.50
N ALA A 40 6.38 -12.78 -9.53
CA ALA A 40 6.90 -14.15 -9.70
C ALA A 40 6.51 -15.04 -8.52
N LEU A 41 6.62 -14.54 -7.28
CA LEU A 41 6.19 -15.26 -6.08
C LEU A 41 4.68 -15.52 -6.07
N MET A 42 3.87 -14.54 -6.50
CA MET A 42 2.42 -14.72 -6.62
C MET A 42 2.08 -15.82 -7.61
N LYS A 43 2.75 -15.88 -8.77
CA LYS A 43 2.56 -16.93 -9.77
C LYS A 43 2.98 -18.31 -9.24
N LEU A 44 4.12 -18.38 -8.55
CA LEU A 44 4.65 -19.64 -8.02
C LEU A 44 3.75 -20.24 -6.94
N THR A 45 3.25 -19.41 -6.04
CA THR A 45 2.39 -19.83 -4.91
C THR A 45 0.90 -19.80 -5.27
N ASN A 46 0.56 -19.41 -6.49
CA ASN A 46 -0.80 -19.26 -7.00
C ASN A 46 -1.69 -18.35 -6.14
N THR A 47 -1.09 -17.32 -5.53
CA THR A 47 -1.81 -16.32 -4.73
C THR A 47 -2.44 -15.24 -5.61
N LYS A 48 -3.63 -14.80 -5.21
CA LYS A 48 -4.41 -13.83 -5.96
C LYS A 48 -4.05 -12.41 -5.60
N TYR A 49 -3.59 -12.17 -4.37
CA TYR A 49 -3.32 -10.83 -3.89
C TYR A 49 -1.90 -10.66 -3.36
N ALA A 50 -1.28 -9.54 -3.72
CA ALA A 50 0.08 -9.21 -3.31
C ALA A 50 0.24 -9.10 -1.78
N HIS A 51 -0.80 -8.68 -1.05
CA HIS A 51 -0.74 -8.58 0.40
C HIS A 51 -0.57 -9.95 1.07
N GLU A 52 -1.11 -11.03 0.48
CA GLU A 52 -0.93 -12.38 1.02
C GLU A 52 0.54 -12.79 1.01
N ILE A 53 1.26 -12.46 -0.08
CA ILE A 53 2.71 -12.68 -0.15
C ILE A 53 3.45 -11.77 0.83
N ILE A 54 3.06 -10.50 0.92
CA ILE A 54 3.70 -9.54 1.85
C ILE A 54 3.54 -10.03 3.30
N ASP A 55 2.35 -10.47 3.70
CA ASP A 55 2.08 -11.01 5.04
C ASP A 55 2.93 -12.25 5.30
N LEU A 56 3.04 -13.15 4.31
CA LEU A 56 3.90 -14.33 4.40
C LEU A 56 5.38 -13.97 4.56
N LEU A 57 5.87 -13.01 3.78
CA LEU A 57 7.26 -12.53 3.85
C LEU A 57 7.56 -11.87 5.21
N ILE A 58 6.63 -11.06 5.73
CA ILE A 58 6.76 -10.46 7.06
C ILE A 58 6.86 -11.55 8.12
N ASN A 59 5.95 -12.53 8.10
CA ASN A 59 5.96 -13.63 9.07
C ASN A 59 7.26 -14.45 8.98
N CYS A 60 7.69 -14.78 7.76
CA CYS A 60 8.93 -15.52 7.54
C CYS A 60 10.16 -14.78 8.09
N TYR A 61 10.24 -13.46 7.86
CA TYR A 61 11.32 -12.64 8.40
C TYR A 61 11.26 -12.56 9.93
N VAL A 62 10.08 -12.35 10.49
CA VAL A 62 9.89 -12.30 11.95
C VAL A 62 10.29 -13.63 12.59
N GLU A 63 9.90 -14.76 12.03
CA GLU A 63 10.16 -16.08 12.62
C GLU A 63 11.61 -16.52 12.48
N ASN A 64 12.23 -16.29 11.32
CA ASN A 64 13.54 -16.87 10.99
C ASN A 64 14.72 -15.91 11.24
N GLU A 65 14.54 -14.61 11.01
CA GLU A 65 15.65 -13.65 11.02
C GLU A 65 15.73 -12.82 12.30
N LEU A 66 14.59 -12.59 12.98
CA LEU A 66 14.61 -11.78 14.20
C LEU A 66 15.06 -12.57 15.43
N THR A 67 15.91 -11.93 16.22
CA THR A 67 16.24 -12.38 17.58
C THR A 67 15.01 -12.31 18.49
N VAL A 68 15.04 -13.03 19.61
CA VAL A 68 13.95 -13.03 20.60
C VAL A 68 13.60 -11.62 21.08
N GLU A 69 14.61 -10.78 21.33
CA GLU A 69 14.38 -9.40 21.75
C GLU A 69 13.71 -8.56 20.65
N GLN A 70 14.13 -8.72 19.40
CA GLN A 70 13.52 -8.03 18.26
C GLN A 70 12.09 -8.50 18.00
N LYS A 71 11.80 -9.80 18.15
CA LYS A 71 10.44 -10.35 18.06
C LYS A 71 9.51 -9.72 19.09
N ILE A 72 9.96 -9.60 20.35
CA ILE A 72 9.19 -8.94 21.41
C ILE A 72 8.94 -7.48 21.07
N LYS A 73 9.97 -6.73 20.64
CA LYS A 73 9.81 -5.34 20.20
C LYS A 73 8.84 -5.19 19.03
N PHE A 74 8.94 -6.06 18.03
CA PHE A 74 8.04 -6.07 16.88
C PHE A 74 6.58 -6.30 17.30
N LYS A 75 6.35 -7.26 18.20
CA LYS A 75 5.01 -7.55 18.74
C LYS A 75 4.43 -6.35 19.49
N LEU A 76 5.23 -5.68 20.34
CA LEU A 76 4.80 -4.49 21.07
C LEU A 76 4.48 -3.29 20.17
N LEU A 77 5.12 -3.18 19.00
CA LEU A 77 4.83 -2.13 18.02
C LEU A 77 3.58 -2.41 17.16
N THR A 78 3.14 -3.67 17.13
CA THR A 78 2.05 -4.14 16.26
C THR A 78 0.78 -4.54 17.02
N GLU A 79 0.86 -4.76 18.34
CA GLU A 79 -0.30 -4.81 19.24
C GLU A 79 -0.88 -3.39 19.42
N ILE A 80 -1.81 -3.02 18.54
CA ILE A 80 -2.69 -1.83 18.66
C ILE A 80 -4.05 -2.25 19.19
#